data_AF-A0A4R0J3V5-F1
#
_entry.id   AF-A0A4R0J3V5-F1
#
_cell.length_a   1.000
_cell.length_b   1.000
_cell.length_c   1.000
_cell.angle_alpha   90.00
_cell.angle_beta   90.00
_cell.angle_gamma   90.00
#
_symmetry.space_group_name_H-M   'P 1'
#
loop_
_entity.id
_entity.type
_entity.pdbx_description
1 polymer ?
#
loop_
_entity_poly.entity_id
_entity_poly.type
_entity_poly.pdbx_seq_one_letter_code
_entity_poly.pdbx_strand_id
1 'polypeptide(L)' 'PGWLHHYNHHRPHTAIGKTPPITRLTNLPGQYT' A
#
# COMPACT_ATOMS: atom_id res chain seq x y z
N PRO A 1 4.81 -13.67 6.27
CA PRO A 1 3.44 -13.88 6.81
C PRO A 1 2.41 -13.16 5.92
N GLY A 2 1.29 -13.80 5.55
CA GLY A 2 0.35 -13.28 4.55
C GLY A 2 -0.43 -12.02 4.96
N TRP A 3 -0.65 -11.80 6.26
CA TRP A 3 -1.42 -10.65 6.76
C TRP A 3 -0.78 -9.30 6.40
N LEU A 4 0.55 -9.21 6.38
CA LEU A 4 1.25 -7.97 6.07
C LEU A 4 1.08 -7.59 4.59
N HIS A 5 1.14 -8.57 3.70
CA HIS A 5 0.89 -8.36 2.27
C HIS A 5 -0.57 -7.94 2.03
N HIS A 6 -1.52 -8.58 2.71
CA HIS A 6 -2.92 -8.20 2.63
C HIS A 6 -3.16 -6.76 3.13
N TYR A 7 -2.57 -6.40 4.27
CA TYR A 7 -2.70 -5.06 4.84
C TYR A 7 -2.11 -3.98 3.91
N ASN A 8 -0.87 -4.17 3.45
CA ASN A 8 -0.17 -3.15 2.66
C ASN A 8 -0.71 -3.00 1.24
N HIS A 9 -1.13 -4.10 0.60
CA HIS A 9 -1.47 -4.12 -0.83
C HIS A 9 -2.97 -4.20 -1.13
N HIS A 10 -3.80 -4.69 -0.21
CA HIS A 10 -5.19 -5.02 -0.52
C HIS A 10 -6.20 -4.29 0.35
N ARG A 11 -5.84 -3.97 1.59
CA ARG A 11 -6.80 -3.43 2.55
C ARG A 11 -7.03 -1.93 2.32
N PRO A 12 -8.24 -1.48 1.98
CA PRO A 12 -8.53 -0.06 1.80
C PRO A 12 -8.65 0.65 3.16
N HIS A 13 -8.15 1.89 3.23
CA HIS A 13 -8.22 2.73 4.42
C HIS A 13 -9.00 4.02 4.14
N THR A 14 -10.05 4.28 4.93
CA THR A 14 -10.92 5.46 4.77
C THR A 14 -10.16 6.78 4.94
N ALA A 15 -9.22 6.82 5.90
CA ALA A 15 -8.39 7.99 6.17
C ALA A 15 -7.50 8.41 4.99
N ILE A 16 -7.33 7.55 3.97
CA ILE A 16 -6.41 7.78 2.86
C ILE A 16 -7.10 7.68 1.50
N GLY A 17 -8.42 7.87 1.46
CA GLY A 17 -9.19 7.87 0.21
C GLY A 17 -9.62 6.47 -0.24
N LYS A 18 -9.76 5.52 0.69
CA LYS A 18 -10.15 4.11 0.43
C LYS A 18 -9.14 3.34 -0.43
N THR A 19 -7.86 3.70 -0.36
CA THR A 19 -6.76 2.97 -1.02
C THR A 19 -5.93 2.17 -0.01
N PRO A 20 -5.13 1.20 -0.46
CA PRO A 20 -4.15 0.51 0.38
C PRO A 20 -2.98 1.41 0.81
N PRO A 21 -2.34 1.17 1.96
CA PRO A 21 -1.24 1.99 2.47
C PRO A 21 -0.09 2.21 1.48
N ILE A 22 0.25 1.20 0.67
CA ILE A 22 1.36 1.23 -0.28
C ILE A 22 1.19 2.29 -1.38
N THR A 23 -0.05 2.68 -1.69
CA THR A 23 -0.36 3.60 -2.79
C THR A 23 0.16 5.02 -2.59
N ARG A 24 0.55 5.39 -1.37
CA ARG A 24 1.08 6.72 -1.05
C ARG A 24 2.58 6.75 -0.81
N LEU A 25 3.24 5.61 -0.89
CA LEU A 25 4.68 5.53 -0.73
C LEU A 25 5.34 5.93 -2.05
N THR A 26 6.32 6.82 -1.97
CA THR A 26 7.07 7.33 -3.13
C THR A 26 8.52 6.85 -3.14
N ASN A 27 8.93 6.02 -2.19
CA ASN A 27 10.30 5.52 -2.07
C ASN A 27 10.32 3.98 -2.08
N LEU A 28 9.51 3.40 -2.97
CA LEU A 28 9.45 1.95 -3.12
C LEU A 28 10.41 1.49 -4.24
N PRO A 29 11.18 0.41 -4.04
CA PRO A 29 11.94 -0.19 -5.12
C PRO A 29 11.02 -0.54 -6.30
N GLY A 30 11.43 -0.18 -7.52
CA GLY A 30 10.66 -0.40 -8.75
C GLY A 30 9.65 0.69 -9.12
N GLN A 31 9.56 1.80 -8.37
CA GLN A 31 8.74 2.96 -8.78
C GLN A 31 9.46 3.94 -9.73
N TYR A 32 10.79 3.89 -9.80
CA TYR A 32 11.61 4.79 -10.64
C TYR A 32 12.37 4.02 -11.71
N THR A 33 11.62 3.39 -12.63
CA THR A 33 12.17 2.74 -13.84
C THR A 33 11.69 3.44 -15.08
#